data_AF-A0A382VNY8-F1
#
_entry.id   AF-A0A382VNY8-F1
#
_cell.length_a   1.000
_cell.length_b   1.000
_cell.length_c   1.000
_cell.angle_alpha   90.00
_cell.angle_beta   90.00
_cell.angle_gamma   90.00
#
_symmetry.space_group_name_H-M   'P 1'
#
loop_
_entity.id
_entity.type
_entity.pdbx_description
1 polymer ?
#
loop_
_entity_poly.entity_id
_entity_poly.type
_entity_poly.pdbx_seq_one_letter_code
_entity_poly.pdbx_strand_id
1 'polypeptide(L)' 'MRNDYLEALDIPEFLYNKNDSIPNAEIIVQCLLVETNPDKSFCEPGDTKNLLAKMLSSIGLSLNNTTSISI' A
#
# COMPACT_ATOMS: atom_id res chain seq x y z
N MET A 1 24.34 -16.72 -6.61
CA MET A 1 23.92 -17.54 -5.45
C MET A 1 22.47 -17.33 -4.99
N ARG A 2 21.88 -16.12 -4.99
CA ARG A 2 20.41 -15.96 -4.79
C ARG A 2 19.63 -15.95 -6.11
N ASN A 3 20.09 -15.17 -7.09
CA ASN A 3 19.42 -15.03 -8.39
C ASN A 3 19.37 -16.36 -9.15
N ASP A 4 20.48 -17.11 -9.20
CA ASP A 4 20.54 -18.43 -9.85
C ASP A 4 19.52 -19.43 -9.26
N TYR A 5 19.24 -19.32 -7.96
CA TYR A 5 18.23 -20.15 -7.28
C TYR A 5 16.81 -19.76 -7.68
N LEU A 6 16.52 -18.46 -7.79
CA LEU A 6 15.22 -17.94 -8.21
C LEU A 6 14.94 -18.25 -9.68
N GLU A 7 15.96 -18.17 -10.54
CA GLU A 7 15.87 -18.58 -11.95
C GLU A 7 15.64 -20.09 -12.10
N ALA A 8 16.31 -20.92 -11.29
CA ALA A 8 16.09 -22.37 -11.31
C ALA A 8 14.67 -22.79 -10.86
N LEU A 9 13.98 -21.94 -10.09
CA LEU A 9 12.59 -22.12 -9.67
C LEU A 9 11.57 -21.48 -10.63
N ASP A 10 12.02 -20.92 -11.75
CA ASP A 10 11.20 -20.24 -12.73
C ASP A 10 10.38 -19.07 -12.13
N ILE A 11 10.93 -18.44 -11.08
CA ILE A 11 10.31 -17.27 -10.45
C ILE A 11 10.51 -16.08 -11.39
N PRO A 12 9.43 -15.38 -11.81
CA PRO A 12 9.56 -14.23 -12.69
C PRO A 12 10.42 -13.12 -12.11
N GLU A 13 11.29 -12.55 -12.93
CA GLU A 13 12.25 -11.51 -12.54
C GLU A 13 11.59 -10.28 -11.90
N PHE A 14 10.37 -9.92 -12.28
CA PHE A 14 9.66 -8.79 -11.70
C PHE A 14 9.20 -9.00 -10.24
N LEU A 15 9.20 -10.24 -9.75
CA LEU A 15 8.84 -10.55 -8.36
C LEU A 15 10.00 -10.39 -7.39
N TYR A 16 11.21 -10.15 -7.89
CA TYR A 16 12.39 -9.97 -7.03
C TYR A 16 13.35 -8.95 -7.61
N ASN A 17 14.00 -8.20 -6.73
CA ASN A 17 15.00 -7.26 -7.17
C ASN A 17 16.34 -7.99 -7.38
N LYS A 18 16.86 -8.00 -8.61
CA LYS A 18 18.22 -8.47 -8.89
C LYS A 18 19.28 -7.51 -8.33
N ASN A 19 18.93 -6.25 -8.13
CA ASN A 19 19.81 -5.22 -7.60
C ASN A 19 19.54 -5.03 -6.10
N ASP A 20 20.32 -5.70 -5.25
CA ASP A 20 20.30 -5.54 -3.78
C ASP A 20 20.70 -4.13 -3.31
N SER A 21 20.97 -3.21 -4.25
CA SER A 21 21.53 -1.89 -4.01
C SER A 21 20.53 -0.75 -4.13
N ILE A 22 19.23 -1.01 -4.34
CA ILE A 22 18.25 0.07 -4.18
C ILE A 22 18.21 0.37 -2.67
N PRO A 23 18.72 1.53 -2.21
CA PRO A 23 18.50 1.94 -0.83
C PRO A 23 16.99 1.87 -0.63
N ASN A 24 16.51 1.51 0.56
CA ASN A 24 15.12 1.75 0.94
C ASN A 24 14.86 3.25 0.82
N ALA A 25 14.62 3.74 -0.40
CA ALA A 25 14.00 5.02 -0.64
C ALA A 25 12.66 4.87 0.06
N GLU A 26 12.40 5.72 1.04
CA GLU A 26 11.07 5.82 1.63
C GLU A 26 10.10 5.90 0.46
N ILE A 27 9.36 4.82 0.25
CA ILE A 27 8.41 4.77 -0.85
C ILE A 27 7.34 5.76 -0.44
N ILE A 28 7.37 6.96 -1.00
CA ILE A 28 6.33 7.97 -0.82
C ILE A 28 5.13 7.48 -1.64
N VAL A 29 4.41 6.50 -1.08
CA VAL A 29 3.16 6.02 -1.65
C VAL A 29 2.10 7.05 -1.34
N GLN A 30 1.49 7.63 -2.38
CA GLN A 30 0.32 8.47 -2.24
C GLN A 30 -0.91 7.67 -2.68
N CYS A 31 -1.89 7.57 -1.78
CA CYS A 31 -3.10 6.78 -2.01
C CYS A 31 -4.31 7.66 -2.29
N LEU A 32 -5.09 7.30 -3.30
CA LEU A 32 -6.40 7.89 -3.57
C LEU A 32 -7.49 7.03 -2.93
N LEU A 33 -8.24 7.60 -2.00
CA LEU A 33 -9.43 6.97 -1.42
C LEU A 33 -10.65 7.49 -2.17
N VAL A 34 -11.43 6.59 -2.78
CA VAL A 34 -12.69 6.93 -3.45
C VAL A 34 -13.84 6.28 -2.69
N GLU A 35 -14.70 7.10 -2.10
CA GLU A 35 -15.92 6.67 -1.43
C GLU A 35 -17.11 6.88 -2.37
N THR A 36 -17.89 5.83 -2.58
CA THR A 36 -19.04 5.81 -3.52
C THR A 36 -20.40 5.67 -2.84
N ASN A 37 -20.42 5.48 -1.52
CA ASN A 37 -21.65 5.41 -0.74
C ASN A 37 -21.45 6.08 0.64
N PRO A 38 -22.18 7.17 0.94
CA PRO A 38 -21.99 7.96 2.14
C PRO A 38 -22.73 7.44 3.39
N ASP A 39 -23.53 6.36 3.32
CA ASP A 39 -24.32 5.87 4.47
C ASP A 39 -23.47 5.62 5.73
N LYS A 40 -22.20 5.25 5.55
CA LYS A 40 -21.19 5.16 6.61
C LYS A 40 -19.85 5.69 6.11
N SER A 41 -19.78 7.01 5.99
CA SER A 41 -18.61 7.68 5.41
C SER A 41 -17.29 7.38 6.14
N PHE A 42 -16.21 7.26 5.38
CA PHE A 42 -14.84 7.22 5.89
C PHE A 42 -14.26 8.62 6.11
N CYS A 43 -14.86 9.64 5.48
CA CYS A 43 -14.47 11.03 5.64
C CYS A 43 -14.85 11.58 7.03
N GLU A 44 -15.97 11.11 7.58
CA GLU A 44 -16.49 11.51 8.89
C GLU A 44 -15.82 10.80 10.07
N PRO A 45 -15.72 11.44 11.25
CA PRO A 45 -15.25 10.77 12.47
C PRO A 45 -16.15 9.60 12.87
N GLY A 46 -15.55 8.46 13.22
CA GLY A 46 -16.30 7.30 13.70
C GLY A 46 -15.59 5.96 13.47
N ASP A 47 -16.33 4.87 13.66
CA ASP A 47 -15.81 3.51 13.57
C ASP A 47 -15.30 3.15 12.17
N THR A 48 -15.92 3.68 11.12
CA THR A 48 -15.49 3.50 9.74
C THR A 48 -14.13 4.11 9.47
N LYS A 49 -13.91 5.36 9.89
CA LYS A 49 -12.60 6.03 9.77
C LYS A 49 -11.52 5.33 10.60
N ASN A 50 -11.88 4.82 11.79
CA ASN A 50 -10.98 4.00 12.61
C ASN A 50 -10.61 2.68 11.91
N LEU A 51 -11.58 2.03 11.25
CA LEU A 51 -11.33 0.83 10.45
C LEU A 51 -10.40 1.13 9.27
N LEU A 52 -10.61 2.23 8.55
CA LEU A 52 -9.73 2.66 7.46
C LEU A 52 -8.29 2.88 7.94
N ALA A 53 -8.10 3.57 9.07
CA ALA A 53 -6.77 3.76 9.65
C ALA A 53 -6.07 2.42 9.95
N LYS A 54 -6.81 1.44 10.49
CA LYS A 54 -6.29 0.10 10.75
C LYS A 54 -5.91 -0.62 9.45
N MET A 55 -6.77 -0.58 8.42
CA MET A 55 -6.48 -1.18 7.12
C MET A 55 -5.22 -0.58 6.49
N LEU A 56 -5.08 0.74 6.47
CA LEU A 56 -3.88 1.41 5.96
C LEU A 56 -2.63 1.02 6.75
N SER A 57 -2.70 1.01 8.08
CA SER A 57 -1.57 0.61 8.92
C SER A 57 -1.10 -0.83 8.67
N SER A 58 -2.02 -1.74 8.33
CA SER A 58 -1.70 -3.14 8.05
C SER A 58 -0.86 -3.33 6.78
N ILE A 59 -0.87 -2.34 5.89
CA ILE A 59 -0.08 -2.31 4.66
C ILE A 59 1.04 -1.25 4.71
N GLY A 60 1.37 -0.74 5.90
CA GLY A 60 2.46 0.22 6.09
C GLY A 60 2.14 1.65 5.64
N LEU A 61 0.86 2.00 5.50
CA LEU A 61 0.42 3.33 5.10
C LEU A 61 -0.26 4.07 6.26
N SER A 62 -0.34 5.39 6.16
CA SER A 62 -1.07 6.22 7.10
C SER A 62 -2.08 7.12 6.38
N LEU A 63 -3.06 7.65 7.12
CA LEU A 63 -4.01 8.64 6.60
C LEU A 63 -3.31 9.90 6.05
N ASN A 64 -2.12 10.23 6.56
CA ASN A 64 -1.34 11.38 6.08
C ASN A 64 -0.85 11.19 4.63
N ASN A 65 -0.83 9.94 4.15
CA ASN A 65 -0.42 9.57 2.80
C ASN A 65 -1.62 9.46 1.85
N THR A 66 -2.80 9.92 2.24
CA THR A 66 -4.04 9.73 1.48
C THR A 66 -4.66 11.04 1.00
N THR A 67 -5.30 10.99 -0.16
CA THR A 67 -6.22 12.03 -0.66
C THR A 67 -7.59 11.38 -0.82
N SER A 68 -8.61 11.99 -0.21
CA SER A 68 -9.97 11.44 -0.18
C SER A 68 -10.89 12.17 -1.16
N ILE A 69 -11.67 11.40 -1.92
CA ILE A 69 -12.76 11.90 -2.76
C ILE A 69 -14.00 11.10 -2.40
N SER A 70 -15.09 11.78 -2.05
CA SER A 70 -16.43 11.17 -1.94
C SER A 70 -17.26 11.61 -3.14
N ILE A 71 -17.92 10.66 -3.79
CA ILE A 71 -18.76 10.84 -4.98
C ILE A 71 -20.17 10.32 -4.69
#